data_AF-A0A352SCH7-F1
#
_entry.id   AF-A0A352SCH7-F1
#
_cell.length_a   1.000
_cell.length_b   1.000
_cell.length_c   1.000
_cell.angle_alpha   90.00
_cell.angle_beta   90.00
_cell.angle_gamma   90.00
#
_symmetry.space_group_name_H-M   'P 1'
#
loop_
_entity.id
_entity.type
_entity.pdbx_description
1 polymer ?
#
loop_
_entity_poly.entity_id
_entity_poly.type
_entity_poly.pdbx_seq_one_letter_code
_entity_poly.pdbx_strand_id
1 'polypeptide(L)' 'EVVLDSTRFAGEGDVELFGEMLNRFLSLYATVNLYTRLVIVSQPSGKRQVWPDSKGEGAPF' A
#
# COMPACT_ATOMS: atom_id res chain seq x y z
N GLU A 1 3.78 -6.78 -2.66
CA GLU A 1 3.44 -7.22 -1.29
C GLU A 1 4.48 -6.66 -0.33
N VAL A 2 4.05 -6.15 0.83
CA VAL A 2 4.89 -5.50 1.84
C VAL A 2 4.57 -6.12 3.20
N VAL A 3 5.60 -6.48 3.96
CA VAL A 3 5.45 -6.98 5.33
C VAL A 3 5.82 -5.84 6.28
N LEU A 4 4.97 -5.59 7.27
CA LEU A 4 5.25 -4.59 8.30
C LEU A 4 4.91 -5.10 9.70
N ASP A 5 5.63 -4.59 10.69
CA ASP A 5 5.39 -4.87 12.09
C ASP A 5 4.33 -3.89 12.62
N SER A 6 3.10 -4.39 12.81
CA SER A 6 1.96 -3.59 13.27
C SER A 6 2.11 -3.10 14.70
N THR A 7 3.01 -3.69 15.50
CA THR A 7 3.25 -3.23 16.88
C THR A 7 3.97 -1.89 16.96
N ARG A 8 4.53 -1.44 15.83
CA ARG A 8 5.22 -0.14 15.68
C ARG A 8 4.27 1.00 15.32
N PHE A 9 2.99 0.71 15.09
CA PHE A 9 1.95 1.68 14.74
C PHE A 9 1.04 1.92 15.95
N ALA A 10 0.38 3.09 15.99
CA ALA A 10 -0.50 3.45 17.10
C ALA A 10 -1.80 2.60 17.15
N GLY A 11 -2.12 1.88 16.07
CA GLY A 11 -3.26 0.98 15.96
C GLY A 11 -3.55 0.59 14.51
N GLU A 12 -4.64 -0.17 14.28
CA GLU A 12 -5.00 -0.61 12.93
C GLU A 12 -5.30 0.55 11.97
N GLY A 13 -5.92 1.64 12.46
CA GLY A 13 -6.23 2.80 11.62
C GLY A 13 -4.97 3.51 11.10
N ASP A 14 -3.87 3.47 11.85
CA ASP A 14 -2.59 4.06 11.45
C ASP A 14 -1.91 3.20 10.36
N VAL A 15 -2.05 1.88 10.45
CA VAL A 15 -1.61 0.95 9.38
C VAL A 15 -2.42 1.17 8.10
N GLU A 16 -3.74 1.37 8.22
CA GLU A 16 -4.60 1.66 7.07
C GLU A 16 -4.26 3.00 6.41
N LEU A 17 -4.07 4.06 7.20
CA LEU A 17 -3.67 5.37 6.69
C LEU A 17 -2.31 5.30 5.97
N PHE A 18 -1.34 4.62 6.57
CA PHE A 18 -0.04 4.37 5.95
C PHE A 18 -0.19 3.61 4.63
N GLY A 19 -1.03 2.57 4.60
CA GLY A 19 -1.31 1.80 3.40
C GLY A 19 -1.95 2.63 2.28
N GLU A 20 -2.88 3.52 2.61
CA GLU A 20 -3.48 4.47 1.64
C GLU A 20 -2.43 5.40 1.03
N MET A 21 -1.56 5.98 1.86
CA MET A 21 -0.48 6.84 1.39
C MET A 21 0.50 6.07 0.50
N LEU A 22 0.87 4.85 0.89
CA LEU A 22 1.77 4.00 0.12
C LEU A 22 1.14 3.57 -1.22
N ASN A 23 -0.16 3.27 -1.24
CA ASN A 23 -0.87 2.88 -2.45
C ASN A 23 -0.86 4.03 -3.48
N ARG A 24 -1.13 5.27 -3.04
CA ARG A 24 -1.02 6.47 -3.88
C ARG A 24 0.41 6.75 -4.33
N PHE A 25 1.39 6.53 -3.46
CA PHE A 25 2.79 6.68 -3.86
C PHE A 25 3.15 5.70 -4.98
N LEU A 26 2.74 4.43 -4.87
CA LEU A 26 2.99 3.41 -5.87
C LEU A 26 2.27 3.69 -7.19
N SER A 27 1.05 4.24 -7.16
CA SER A 27 0.30 4.59 -8.37
C SER A 27 0.98 5.66 -9.22
N LEU A 28 1.82 6.51 -8.63
CA LEU A 28 2.64 7.48 -9.38
C LEU A 28 3.70 6.81 -10.27
N TYR A 29 4.10 5.57 -9.97
CA TYR A 29 5.14 4.84 -10.73
C TYR A 29 4.57 3.80 -11.69
N ALA A 30 3.26 3.56 -11.69
CA ALA A 30 2.67 2.72 -12.72
C ALA A 30 2.76 3.44 -14.08
N THR A 31 3.44 2.83 -15.05
CA THR A 31 3.57 3.36 -16.41
C THR A 31 2.32 3.07 -17.24
N VAL A 32 2.16 3.75 -18.38
CA VAL A 32 1.05 3.50 -19.33
C VAL A 32 1.00 2.01 -19.69
N ASN A 33 -0.14 1.38 -19.41
CA ASN A 33 -0.46 -0.07 -19.53
C ASN A 33 -0.08 -0.98 -18.33
N LEU A 34 0.41 -0.43 -17.22
CA LEU A 34 0.62 -1.19 -15.98
C LEU A 34 -0.31 -0.71 -14.87
N TYR A 35 -0.60 -1.62 -13.93
CA TYR A 35 -1.29 -1.30 -12.68
C TYR A 35 -0.47 -1.81 -11.51
N THR A 36 -0.61 -1.17 -10.36
CA THR A 36 -0.03 -1.61 -9.09
C THR A 36 -1.12 -2.12 -8.17
N ARG A 37 -0.84 -3.20 -7.45
CA ARG A 37 -1.67 -3.71 -6.35
C ARG A 37 -0.84 -3.75 -5.08
N LEU A 38 -1.24 -2.96 -4.09
CA LEU A 38 -0.63 -3.02 -2.77
C LEU A 38 -1.29 -4.13 -1.94
N VAL A 39 -0.45 -4.96 -1.31
CA VAL A 39 -0.84 -5.94 -0.31
C VAL A 39 0.06 -5.73 0.90
N ILE A 40 -0.52 -5.47 2.05
CA ILE A 40 0.17 -5.34 3.34
C ILE A 40 -0.09 -6.59 4.17
N VAL A 41 0.97 -7.15 4.75
CA VAL A 41 0.91 -8.24 5.72
C VAL A 41 1.42 -7.73 7.06
N SER A 42 0.51 -7.61 8.03
CA SER A 42 0.82 -7.14 9.37
C SER A 42 1.36 -8.27 10.23
N GLN A 43 2.55 -8.11 10.79
CA GLN A 43 3.10 -9.00 11.81
C GLN A 43 2.86 -8.44 13.21
N PRO A 44 2.69 -9.30 14.23
CA PRO A 44 2.70 -10.77 14.16
C PRO A 44 1.37 -11.41 13.73
N SER A 45 0.29 -10.65 13.59
CA SER A 45 -1.07 -11.18 13.37
C SER A 45 -1.25 -11.95 12.06
N GLY A 46 -0.40 -11.72 11.07
CA GLY A 46 -0.53 -12.25 9.71
C GLY A 46 -1.68 -11.63 8.91
N LYS A 47 -2.34 -10.59 9.43
CA LYS A 47 -3.49 -9.94 8.77
C LYS A 47 -3.05 -9.39 7.42
N ARG A 48 -3.78 -9.75 6.36
CA ARG A 48 -3.54 -9.29 4.99
C ARG A 48 -4.57 -8.23 4.63
N GLN A 49 -4.11 -7.05 4.25
CA GLN A 49 -4.92 -5.97 3.70
C GLN A 49 -4.55 -5.79 2.22
N VAL A 50 -5.56 -5.68 1.37
CA VAL A 50 -5.39 -5.58 -0.09
C VAL A 50 -6.06 -4.30 -0.56
N TRP A 51 -5.29 -3.46 -1.25
CA TRP A 51 -5.81 -2.25 -1.87
C TRP A 51 -6.30 -2.51 -3.29
N PRO A 52 -7.27 -1.71 -3.79
CA PRO A 52 -7.71 -1.78 -5.18
C PRO A 52 -6.56 -1.57 -6.17
N ASP A 53 -6.72 -2.14 -7.36
CA ASP A 53 -5.78 -1.91 -8.46
C ASP A 53 -5.71 -0.42 -8.78
N SER A 54 -4.50 0.11 -8.72
CA SER A 54 -4.23 1.52 -9.01
C SER A 54 -3.56 1.61 -10.37
N LYS A 55 -4.16 2.38 -11.28
CA LYS A 55 -3.55 2.67 -12.59
C LYS A 55 -2.52 3.79 -12.43
N GLY A 56 -1.57 3.83 -13.35
CA GLY A 56 -0.63 4.94 -13.47
C GLY A 56 -1.35 6.28 -13.53
N GLU A 57 -1.11 7.13 -12.54
CA GLU A 57 -1.57 8.53 -12.58
C GLU A 57 -0.64 9.41 -13.43
N GLY A 58 0.48 8.84 -13.89
CA GLY A 58 1.57 9.57 -14.54
C GLY A 58 2.50 10.14 -13.48
N ALA A 59 3.76 9.74 -13.53
CA ALA A 59 4.74 10.32 -12.63
C ALA A 59 4.90 11.82 -12.93
N PRO A 60 5.08 12.69 -11.92
CA PRO A 60 5.11 14.15 -12.12
C PRO A 60 6.38 14.68 -12.80
N PHE A 61 7.11 13.85 -13.57
CA PHE A 61 8.35 14.19 -14.24
C PHE A 61 8.28 13.95 -15.76
#